data_AF-A0A062V7D9-F1
#
_entry.id   AF-A0A062V7D9-F1
#
_cell.length_a   1.000
_cell.length_b   1.000
_cell.length_c   1.000
_cell.angle_alpha   90.00
_cell.angle_beta   90.00
_cell.angle_gamma   90.00
#
_symmetry.space_group_name_H-M   'P 1'
#
loop_
_entity.id
_entity.type
_entity.pdbx_description
1 polymer ?
#
loop_
_entity_poly.entity_id
_entity_poly.type
_entity_poly.pdbx_seq_one_letter_code
_entity_poly.pdbx_strand_id
1 'polypeptide(L)' 'MNDEKGFMEIKMSAGWYMTISLQKSDRFEGEKEYVEIAKERGGQKRGRFNLNPKYARALGEALIKFADENGL' A
#
# COMPACT_ATOMS: atom_id res chain seq x y z
N MET A 1 21.09 -11.63 4.76
CA MET A 1 20.19 -10.49 4.49
C MET A 1 18.78 -11.04 4.64
N ASN A 2 18.08 -10.66 5.72
CA ASN A 2 16.74 -11.14 6.01
C ASN A 2 15.74 -10.41 5.11
N ASP A 3 15.26 -11.10 4.07
CA ASP A 3 14.10 -10.70 3.27
C ASP A 3 12.81 -10.97 4.07
N GLU A 4 12.67 -10.31 5.22
CA GLU A 4 11.48 -10.41 6.06
C GLU A 4 10.39 -9.45 5.57
N LYS A 5 9.49 -10.01 4.75
CA LYS A 5 8.04 -9.72 4.70
C LYS A 5 7.60 -8.36 4.15
N GLY A 6 7.42 -8.31 2.83
CA GLY A 6 6.25 -7.69 2.21
C GLY A 6 6.16 -6.16 2.23
N PHE A 7 7.26 -5.46 2.47
CA PHE A 7 7.30 -4.00 2.45
C PHE A 7 7.95 -3.51 1.17
N MET A 8 7.20 -2.78 0.35
CA MET A 8 7.73 -2.08 -0.82
C MET A 8 7.75 -0.58 -0.52
N GLU A 9 8.95 0.01 -0.53
CA GLU A 9 9.16 1.45 -0.41
C GLU A 9 9.41 2.07 -1.77
N ILE A 10 8.60 3.05 -2.14
CA ILE A 10 8.83 3.87 -3.34
C ILE A 10 9.28 5.26 -2.87
N LYS A 11 10.54 5.61 -3.15
CA LYS A 11 11.09 6.92 -2.81
C LYS A 11 10.33 8.03 -3.54
N MET A 12 9.90 9.04 -2.79
CA MET A 12 9.31 10.27 -3.32
C MET A 12 10.26 11.45 -3.09
N SER A 13 9.81 12.67 -3.39
CA SER A 13 10.55 13.90 -3.11
C SER A 13 10.51 14.27 -1.62
N ALA A 14 11.47 15.12 -1.20
CA ALA A 14 11.52 15.72 0.13
C ALA A 14 11.52 14.73 1.33
N GLY A 15 12.12 13.55 1.12
CA GLY A 15 12.27 12.52 2.17
C GLY A 15 10.97 11.79 2.52
N TRP A 16 9.97 11.85 1.64
CA TRP A 16 8.77 11.02 1.73
C TRP A 16 8.98 9.70 1.01
N TYR A 17 8.33 8.66 1.52
CA TYR A 17 8.27 7.35 0.92
C TYR A 17 6.81 6.96 0.76
N MET A 18 6.43 6.36 -0.36
CA MET A 18 5.17 5.64 -0.45
C MET A 18 5.43 4.21 0.03
N THR A 19 4.64 3.75 0.98
CA THR A 19 4.77 2.44 1.61
C THR A 19 3.53 1.62 1.33
N ILE A 20 3.71 0.33 1.07
CA ILE A 20 2.64 -0.66 0.96
C ILE A 20 2.92 -1.73 2.02
N SER A 21 1.96 -1.97 2.91
CA SER A 21 2.15 -2.89 4.03
C SER A 21 0.89 -3.65 4.41
N LEU A 22 1.03 -4.89 4.87
CA LEU A 22 -0.06 -5.64 5.48
C LEU A 22 -0.15 -5.29 6.97
N GLN A 23 -1.29 -4.75 7.39
CA GLN A 23 -1.56 -4.27 8.74
C GLN A 23 -2.65 -5.14 9.38
N LYS A 24 -2.68 -5.16 10.72
CA LYS A 24 -3.72 -5.86 11.49
C LYS A 24 -4.70 -4.87 12.11
N SER A 25 -5.97 -5.24 12.19
CA SER A 25 -7.01 -4.43 12.84
C SER A 25 -8.11 -5.31 13.42
N ASP A 26 -8.43 -5.09 14.69
CA ASP A 26 -9.54 -5.76 15.38
C ASP A 26 -10.91 -5.18 15.00
N ARG A 27 -10.96 -4.10 14.22
CA ARG A 27 -12.21 -3.48 13.72
C ARG A 27 -12.83 -4.21 12.53
N PHE A 28 -12.08 -5.05 11.82
CA PHE A 28 -12.60 -5.78 10.67
C PHE A 28 -13.08 -7.16 11.13
N GLU A 29 -14.40 -7.37 11.14
CA GLU A 29 -14.99 -8.68 11.38
C GLU A 29 -14.70 -9.59 10.17
N GLY A 30 -14.06 -10.74 10.40
CA GLY A 30 -13.70 -11.72 9.37
C GLY A 30 -12.19 -11.81 9.12
N GLU A 31 -11.64 -10.87 8.34
CA GLU A 31 -10.21 -10.79 8.04
C GLU A 31 -9.59 -9.65 8.85
N LYS A 32 -8.86 -9.99 9.92
CA LYS A 32 -8.20 -9.03 10.81
C LYS A 32 -7.00 -8.32 10.16
N GLU A 33 -6.90 -8.34 8.84
CA GLU A 33 -5.78 -7.83 8.07
C GLU A 33 -6.27 -6.91 6.96
N TYR A 34 -5.51 -5.86 6.67
CA TYR A 34 -5.75 -4.94 5.56
C TYR A 34 -4.43 -4.49 4.96
N VAL A 35 -4.43 -4.21 3.67
CA VAL A 35 -3.31 -3.57 3.00
C VAL A 35 -3.43 -2.07 3.23
N GLU A 36 -2.40 -1.45 3.79
CA GLU A 36 -2.25 0.00 3.91
C GLU A 36 -1.26 0.51 2.87
N ILE A 37 -1.69 1.49 2.08
CA ILE A 37 -0.84 2.33 1.24
C ILE A 37 -0.77 3.71 1.88
N ALA A 38 0.41 4.22 2.19
CA ALA A 38 0.56 5.51 2.84
C ALA A 38 1.82 6.26 2.38
N LYS A 39 1.83 7.58 2.54
CA LYS A 39 3.06 8.37 2.50
C LYS A 39 3.66 8.43 3.90
N GLU A 40 4.92 8.04 4.05
CA GLU A 40 5.61 8.01 5.34
C GLU A 40 6.86 8.89 5.33
N ARG A 41 7.09 9.59 6.45
CA ARG A 41 8.32 10.32 6.75
C ARG A 41 8.58 10.31 8.25
N GLY A 42 9.70 9.71 8.67
CA GLY A 42 10.09 9.66 10.09
C GLY A 42 9.00 9.06 11.00
N GLY A 43 8.35 7.98 10.55
CA GLY A 43 7.25 7.33 11.28
C GLY A 43 5.89 8.04 11.19
N GLN A 44 5.81 9.22 10.58
CA GLN A 44 4.54 9.91 10.34
C GLN A 44 3.92 9.48 9.02
N LYS A 45 2.72 8.92 9.07
CA LYS A 45 1.94 8.52 7.89
C LYS A 45 0.91 9.57 7.50
N ARG A 46 0.77 9.85 6.20
CA ARG A 46 -0.25 10.73 5.59
C ARG A 46 -0.89 10.07 4.38
N GLY A 47 -2.14 10.48 4.08
CA GLY A 47 -2.88 10.01 2.89
C GLY A 47 -3.04 8.49 2.88
N ARG A 48 -3.47 7.92 4.01
CA ARG A 48 -3.66 6.47 4.16
C ARG A 48 -4.81 5.98 3.30
N PHE A 49 -4.55 4.93 2.54
CA PHE A 49 -5.54 4.18 1.80
C PHE A 49 -5.52 2.73 2.28
N ASN A 50 -6.67 2.25 2.75
CA ASN A 50 -6.80 0.90 3.31
C ASN A 50 -7.65 0.04 2.38
N LEU A 51 -7.20 -1.18 2.12
CA LEU A 51 -7.84 -2.12 1.22
C LEU A 51 -7.94 -3.50 1.87
N ASN A 52 -9.07 -4.17 1.69
CA ASN A 52 -9.14 -5.59 2.04
C ASN A 52 -8.18 -6.39 1.12
N PRO A 53 -7.33 -7.28 1.66
CA PRO A 53 -6.29 -7.96 0.86
C PRO A 53 -6.84 -8.76 -0.33
N LYS A 54 -8.08 -9.28 -0.25
CA LYS A 54 -8.76 -9.98 -1.33
C LYS A 54 -8.86 -9.16 -2.63
N TYR A 55 -8.92 -7.83 -2.52
CA TYR A 55 -9.06 -6.94 -3.68
C TYR A 55 -7.73 -6.36 -4.18
N ALA A 56 -6.58 -6.70 -3.56
CA ALA A 56 -5.28 -6.14 -3.93
C ALA A 56 -4.91 -6.40 -5.39
N ARG A 57 -5.18 -7.61 -5.90
CA ARG A 57 -4.93 -7.97 -7.29
C ARG A 57 -5.77 -7.15 -8.26
N ALA A 58 -7.08 -7.05 -8.01
CA ALA A 58 -8.00 -6.30 -8.85
C ALA A 58 -7.62 -4.81 -8.90
N LEU A 59 -7.18 -4.23 -7.78
CA LEU A 59 -6.65 -2.87 -7.76
C LEU A 59 -5.39 -2.74 -8.62
N GLY A 60 -4.43 -3.66 -8.50
CA GLY A 60 -3.21 -3.65 -9.31
C GLY A 60 -3.50 -3.70 -10.81
N GLU A 61 -4.39 -4.60 -11.22
CA GLU A 61 -4.83 -4.72 -12.62
C GLU A 61 -5.52 -3.44 -13.12
N ALA A 62 -6.36 -2.81 -12.30
CA ALA A 62 -7.01 -1.54 -12.63
C ALA A 62 -6.01 -0.38 -12.78
N LEU A 63 -4.98 -0.33 -11.93
CA LEU A 63 -3.94 0.70 -11.99
C LEU A 63 -3.07 0.55 -13.25
N ILE A 64 -2.71 -0.68 -13.63
CA ILE A 64 -1.97 -0.96 -14.87
C ILE A 64 -2.80 -0.49 -16.07
N LYS A 65 -4.07 -0.91 -16.14
CA LYS A 65 -4.97 -0.50 -17.21
C LYS A 65 -5.11 1.02 -17.30
N PHE A 66 -5.24 1.69 -16.14
CA PHE A 66 -5.30 3.14 -16.09
C PHE A 66 -4.03 3.80 -16.65
N ALA A 67 -2.84 3.29 -16.29
CA ALA A 67 -1.58 3.81 -16.81
C ALA A 67 -1.47 3.64 -18.33
N ASP A 68 -1.82 2.46 -18.85
CA ASP A 68 -1.81 2.15 -20.28
C ASP A 68 -2.76 3.08 -21.07
N GLU A 69 -3.98 3.31 -20.55
CA GLU A 69 -4.98 4.17 -21.18
C GLU A 69 -4.62 5.66 -21.16
N ASN A 70 -3.76 6.08 -20.24
CA ASN A 70 -3.37 7.49 -20.06
C ASN A 70 -1.92 7.78 -20.48
N GLY A 71 -1.16 6.78 -20.95
CA GLY A 71 0.23 6.93 -21.38
C GLY A 71 1.18 7.36 -20.26
N LEU A 72 0.99 6.82 -19.05
CA LEU A 72 1.80 7.10 -17.85
C LEU A 72 2.99 6.16 -17.69
#